data_AF-A0A0A1ZEM5-F1
#
_entry.id   AF-A0A0A1ZEM5-F1
#
_cell.length_a   1.000
_cell.length_b   1.000
_cell.length_c   1.000
_cell.angle_alpha   90.00
_cell.angle_beta   90.00
_cell.angle_gamma   90.00
#
_symmetry.space_group_name_H-M   'P 1'
#
loop_
_entity.id
_entity.type
_entity.pdbx_description
1 polymer ?
#
loop_
_entity_poly.entity_id
_entity_poly.type
_entity_poly.pdbx_seq_one_letter_code
_entity_poly.pdbx_strand_id
1 'polypeptide(L)'
;MSKKKFYKDLYFRIIPTIFFGFALGVILIWPGIISGNSRKCFFNILKDGSDGDIELKTILSINSNYLLKIKNARNNYLKILLVGDSCFRRF
;
A
#
# COMPACT_ATOMS: atom_id res chain seq x y z
N MET A 1 -6.41 8.89 -41.92
CA MET A 1 -6.96 9.40 -40.65
C MET A 1 -6.04 10.52 -40.14
N SER A 2 -6.53 11.76 -39.97
CA SER A 2 -5.67 12.92 -39.63
C SER A 2 -4.98 12.71 -38.28
N LYS A 3 -3.65 12.92 -38.21
CA LYS A 3 -2.83 12.69 -37.01
C LYS A 3 -3.44 13.35 -35.75
N LYS A 4 -4.02 14.55 -35.89
CA LYS A 4 -4.70 15.29 -34.80
C LYS A 4 -5.91 14.53 -34.22
N LYS A 5 -6.65 13.81 -35.04
CA LYS A 5 -7.85 13.04 -34.62
C LYS A 5 -7.46 11.77 -33.86
N PHE A 6 -6.34 11.16 -34.24
CA PHE A 6 -5.76 9.98 -33.56
C PHE A 6 -5.21 10.33 -32.17
N TYR A 7 -4.44 11.43 -32.04
CA TYR A 7 -3.94 11.89 -30.74
C TYR A 7 -5.08 12.27 -29.78
N LYS A 8 -6.15 12.88 -30.30
CA LYS A 8 -7.32 13.24 -29.49
C LYS A 8 -8.03 12.00 -28.94
N ASP A 9 -8.19 10.95 -29.75
CA ASP A 9 -8.84 9.71 -29.32
C ASP A 9 -7.97 8.91 -28.34
N LEU A 10 -6.65 8.85 -28.58
CA LEU A 10 -5.69 8.22 -27.67
C LEU A 10 -5.66 8.92 -26.30
N TYR A 11 -5.65 10.25 -26.28
CA TYR A 11 -5.63 11.04 -25.04
C TYR A 11 -6.94 10.95 -24.26
N PHE A 12 -8.09 11.06 -24.93
CA PHE A 12 -9.39 11.07 -24.25
C PHE A 12 -9.93 9.69 -23.88
N ARG A 13 -9.42 8.62 -24.49
CA ARG A 13 -10.00 7.28 -24.33
C ARG A 13 -9.04 6.29 -23.72
N ILE A 14 -7.81 6.22 -24.22
CA ILE A 14 -6.84 5.18 -23.81
C ILE A 14 -6.22 5.53 -22.45
N ILE A 15 -5.73 6.77 -22.30
CA ILE A 15 -5.10 7.24 -21.05
C ILE A 15 -6.02 7.06 -19.83
N PRO A 16 -7.27 7.57 -19.82
CA PRO A 16 -8.14 7.39 -18.66
C PRO A 16 -8.48 5.93 -18.40
N THR A 17 -8.67 5.11 -19.45
CA THR A 17 -8.97 3.67 -19.27
C THR A 17 -7.81 2.94 -18.57
N ILE A 18 -6.56 3.21 -18.96
CA ILE A 18 -5.39 2.63 -18.31
C ILE A 18 -5.30 3.11 -16.86
N PHE A 19 -5.52 4.39 -16.61
CA PHE A 19 -5.48 4.96 -15.26
C PHE A 19 -6.55 4.35 -14.34
N PHE A 20 -7.79 4.23 -14.81
CA PHE A 20 -8.87 3.61 -14.06
C PHE A 20 -8.62 2.11 -13.82
N GLY A 21 -8.15 1.38 -14.84
CA GLY A 21 -7.80 -0.03 -14.68
C GLY A 21 -6.69 -0.25 -13.65
N PHE A 22 -5.65 0.58 -13.68
CA PHE A 22 -4.58 0.55 -12.70
C PHE A 22 -5.08 0.89 -11.29
N ALA A 23 -5.87 1.96 -11.15
CA ALA A 23 -6.43 2.36 -9.86
C ALA A 23 -7.31 1.26 -9.26
N LEU A 24 -8.19 0.65 -10.06
CA LEU A 24 -9.02 -0.47 -9.62
C LEU A 24 -8.17 -1.69 -9.22
N GLY A 25 -7.11 -2.00 -9.96
CA GLY A 25 -6.18 -3.08 -9.61
C GLY A 25 -5.49 -2.84 -8.28
N VAL A 26 -4.99 -1.62 -8.03
CA VAL A 26 -4.35 -1.24 -6.76
C VAL A 26 -5.34 -1.34 -5.59
N ILE A 27 -6.58 -0.88 -5.79
CA ILE A 27 -7.63 -0.94 -4.78
C ILE A 27 -8.00 -2.39 -4.44
N LEU A 28 -8.07 -3.28 -5.43
CA LEU A 28 -8.38 -4.70 -5.22
C LEU A 28 -7.26 -5.46 -4.51
N ILE A 29 -6.00 -5.19 -4.86
CA ILE A 29 -4.84 -5.81 -4.21
C ILE A 29 -4.69 -5.28 -2.79
N TRP A 30 -4.99 -3.99 -2.58
CA TRP A 30 -4.80 -3.31 -1.33
C TRP A 30 -6.02 -2.49 -0.91
N PRO A 31 -7.11 -3.16 -0.49
CA PRO A 31 -8.37 -2.49 -0.14
C PRO A 31 -8.19 -1.50 1.01
N GLY A 32 -7.21 -1.76 1.88
CA GLY A 32 -6.91 -0.87 2.97
C GLY A 32 -6.23 0.45 2.54
N ILE A 33 -5.76 0.65 1.31
CA ILE A 33 -5.33 2.00 0.86
C ILE A 33 -6.48 3.00 0.99
N ILE A 34 -7.72 2.55 0.74
CA ILE A 34 -8.92 3.38 0.88
C ILE A 34 -9.34 3.50 2.34
N SER A 35 -9.24 2.42 3.12
CA SER A 35 -9.69 2.41 4.51
C SER A 35 -8.86 3.36 5.40
N GLY A 36 -9.56 4.17 6.20
CA GLY A 36 -8.94 5.10 7.15
C GLY A 36 -8.24 4.37 8.30
N ASN A 37 -8.73 3.19 8.68
CA ASN A 37 -8.18 2.41 9.79
C ASN A 37 -6.85 1.74 9.45
N SER A 38 -6.69 1.21 8.24
CA SER A 38 -5.43 0.64 7.74
C SER A 38 -4.34 1.70 7.55
N ARG A 39 -4.70 2.91 7.10
CA ARG A 39 -3.77 4.04 7.07
C ARG A 39 -3.30 4.40 8.48
N LYS A 40 -4.22 4.52 9.44
CA LYS A 40 -3.87 4.75 10.86
C LYS A 40 -2.98 3.63 11.42
N CYS A 41 -3.27 2.37 11.10
CA CYS A 41 -2.43 1.21 11.44
C CYS A 41 -1.00 1.40 10.95
N PHE A 42 -0.83 1.70 9.65
CA PHE A 42 0.49 1.88 9.05
C PHE A 42 1.27 3.07 9.66
N PHE A 43 0.61 4.21 9.84
CA PHE A 43 1.25 5.39 10.42
C PHE A 43 1.60 5.24 11.89
N ASN A 44 0.77 4.55 12.69
CA ASN A 44 1.09 4.26 14.08
C ASN A 44 2.33 3.36 14.18
N ILE A 45 2.44 2.32 13.34
CA ILE A 45 3.64 1.45 13.31
C ILE A 45 4.88 2.21 12.87
N LEU A 46 4.77 3.10 11.87
CA LEU A 46 5.90 3.93 11.43
C LEU A 46 6.34 4.93 12.50
N LYS A 47 5.38 5.55 13.20
CA LYS A 47 5.65 6.50 14.27
C LYS A 47 6.34 5.82 15.45
N ASP A 48 5.78 4.71 15.93
CA ASP A 48 6.35 3.91 17.03
C ASP A 48 7.71 3.31 16.64
N GLY A 49 7.88 2.89 15.39
CA GLY A 49 9.17 2.38 14.89
C GLY A 49 10.24 3.46 14.72
N SER A 50 9.87 4.73 14.53
CA SER A 50 10.79 5.85 14.42
C SER A 50 11.31 6.32 15.79
N ASP A 51 10.49 6.16 16.84
CA ASP A 51 10.83 6.58 18.20
C ASP A 51 11.65 5.52 18.96
N GLY A 52 12.01 4.40 18.31
CA GLY A 52 12.93 3.39 18.83
C GLY A 52 12.29 2.30 19.69
N ASP A 53 11.10 2.57 20.25
CA ASP A 53 10.30 1.62 21.01
C ASP A 53 8.99 1.32 20.28
N ILE A 54 8.97 0.20 19.55
CA ILE A 54 7.75 -0.27 18.88
C ILE A 54 6.78 -0.69 19.99
N GLU A 55 5.74 0.10 20.22
CA GLU A 55 4.76 -0.15 21.29
C GLU A 55 4.17 -1.58 21.14
N LEU A 56 4.12 -2.35 22.23
CA LEU A 56 3.68 -3.76 22.18
C LEU A 56 2.27 -3.93 21.58
N LYS A 57 1.40 -2.92 21.75
CA LYS A 57 0.06 -2.86 21.11
C LYS A 57 0.14 -2.84 19.59
N THR A 58 1.16 -2.18 19.06
CA THR A 58 1.43 -2.00 17.63
C THR A 58 2.01 -3.27 17.01
N ILE A 59 2.79 -4.03 17.79
CA ILE A 59 3.26 -5.39 17.47
C ILE A 59 2.10 -6.41 17.49
N LEU A 60 1.24 -6.36 18.53
CA LEU A 60 0.09 -7.26 18.71
C LEU A 60 -1.06 -7.00 17.71
N SER A 61 -1.15 -5.78 17.18
CA SER A 61 -2.08 -5.42 16.10
C SER A 61 -1.56 -5.81 14.72
N ILE A 62 -0.40 -6.45 14.61
CA ILE A 62 0.11 -7.11 13.41
C ILE A 62 0.00 -8.63 13.61
N ASN A 63 -0.30 -9.37 12.55
CA ASN A 63 -0.31 -10.84 12.62
C ASN A 63 1.10 -11.36 12.93
N SER A 64 1.22 -12.28 13.90
CA SER A 64 2.49 -12.85 14.39
C SER A 64 3.40 -13.39 13.27
N ASN A 65 2.81 -13.89 12.18
CA ASN A 65 3.56 -14.37 11.01
C ASN A 65 4.32 -13.23 10.28
N TYR A 66 3.77 -12.01 10.26
CA TYR A 66 4.46 -10.84 9.70
C TYR A 66 5.55 -10.33 10.63
N LEU A 67 5.41 -10.43 11.95
CA LEU A 67 6.45 -10.02 12.91
C LEU A 67 7.75 -10.80 12.72
N LEU A 68 7.66 -12.12 12.56
CA LEU A 68 8.82 -12.96 12.28
C LEU A 68 9.49 -12.58 10.95
N LYS A 69 8.69 -12.29 9.91
CA LYS A 69 9.20 -11.86 8.61
C LYS A 69 9.87 -10.48 8.66
N ILE A 70 9.30 -9.53 9.42
CA ILE A 70 9.85 -8.18 9.61
C ILE A 70 11.17 -8.25 10.39
N LYS A 71 11.23 -9.06 11.46
CA LYS A 71 12.45 -9.27 12.24
C LYS A 71 13.57 -9.88 11.38
N ASN A 72 13.22 -10.83 10.53
CA ASN A 72 14.17 -11.55 9.68
C ASN A 72 14.46 -10.81 8.34
N ALA A 73 13.83 -9.65 8.10
CA ALA A 73 14.03 -8.89 6.88
C ALA A 73 15.41 -8.21 6.87
N ARG A 74 16.17 -8.47 5.80
CA ARG A 74 17.55 -8.01 5.63
C ARG A 74 17.67 -6.50 5.37
N ASN A 75 16.61 -5.87 4.87
CA ASN A 75 16.61 -4.46 4.47
C ASN A 75 15.41 -3.71 5.10
N ASN A 76 15.64 -2.47 5.50
CA ASN A 76 14.62 -1.57 6.04
C ASN A 76 13.45 -1.35 5.06
N TYR A 77 13.72 -1.31 3.75
CA TYR A 77 12.64 -1.23 2.75
C TYR A 77 11.67 -2.41 2.85
N LEU A 78 12.19 -3.64 2.99
CA LEU A 78 11.36 -4.84 3.11
C LEU A 78 10.58 -4.87 4.43
N LYS A 79 11.14 -4.33 5.50
CA LYS A 79 10.43 -4.17 6.78
C LYS A 79 9.20 -3.27 6.61
N ILE A 80 9.37 -2.11 5.99
CA ILE A 80 8.29 -1.15 5.73
C ILE A 80 7.24 -1.77 4.78
N LEU A 81 7.69 -2.49 3.76
CA LEU A 81 6.80 -3.20 2.82
C LEU A 81 5.93 -4.23 3.56
N LEU A 82 6.54 -5.07 4.40
CA LEU A 82 5.85 -6.11 5.17
C LEU A 82 4.89 -5.52 6.21
N VAL A 83 5.28 -4.41 6.86
CA VAL A 83 4.42 -3.65 7.78
C VAL A 83 3.20 -3.12 7.04
N GLY A 84 3.41 -2.47 5.89
CA GLY A 84 2.33 -2.03 5.03
C GLY A 84 1.41 -3.20 4.70
N ASP A 85 1.97 -4.28 4.14
CA ASP A 85 1.18 -5.40 3.62
C ASP A 85 0.30 -5.98 4.73
N SER A 86 0.82 -6.07 5.96
CA SER A 86 0.07 -6.50 7.13
C SER A 86 -1.09 -5.58 7.54
N CYS A 87 -0.97 -4.26 7.35
CA CYS A 87 -2.00 -3.28 7.72
C CYS A 87 -3.08 -3.12 6.66
N PHE A 88 -2.71 -2.97 5.39
CA PHE A 88 -3.73 -2.69 4.37
C PHE A 88 -4.31 -3.93 3.66
N ARG A 89 -3.78 -5.13 3.93
CA ARG A 89 -4.33 -6.41 3.43
C ARG A 89 -5.19 -7.17 4.46
N ARG A 90 -5.32 -6.63 5.67
CA ARG A 90 -6.15 -7.18 6.76
C ARG A 90 -7.64 -6.82 6.65
N PHE A 91 -8.01 -6.17 5.53
CA PHE A 91 -9.38 -5.79 5.17
C PHE A 91 -9.90 -6.71 4.06
#